data_AF-D8Q3B4-F1
#
_entry.id   AF-D8Q3B4-F1
#
_cell.length_a   1.000
_cell.length_b   1.000
_cell.length_c   1.000
_cell.angle_alpha   90.00
_cell.angle_beta   90.00
_cell.angle_gamma   90.00
#
_symmetry.space_group_name_H-M   'P 1'
#
loop_
_entity.id
_entity.type
_entity.pdbx_description
1 polymer ?
#
loop_
_entity_poly.entity_id
_entity_poly.type
_entity_poly.pdbx_seq_one_letter_code
_entity_poly.pdbx_strand_id
1 'polypeptide(L)'
;MPEHLAHVCPVRALCEWLHVSQIKSRYLFRRFSPGDRVVSEGDRPLSSDAFLEMFRNNLLDIGIDPTPYGTHSFRRGGCQFYVVDRCWNLRKICEWGGWSREFSNLTIVKYIINWNDDPLDAREDFLNPNKKLTTKCYQCGRLCTCS
;
A
#
# COMPACT_ATOMS: atom_id res chain seq x y z
N MET A 1 -12.86 2.55 -15.19
CA MET A 1 -11.39 2.81 -15.16
C MET A 1 -10.91 2.89 -16.60
N PRO A 2 -10.10 3.89 -16.98
CA PRO A 2 -9.53 3.98 -18.33
C PRO A 2 -8.74 2.71 -18.69
N GLU A 3 -8.78 2.30 -19.96
CA GLU A 3 -8.15 1.06 -20.43
C GLU A 3 -6.65 0.99 -20.13
N HIS A 4 -5.94 2.11 -20.32
CA HIS A 4 -4.51 2.21 -20.02
C HIS A 4 -4.16 2.01 -18.54
N LEU A 5 -5.12 2.16 -17.61
CA LEU A 5 -4.93 1.94 -16.17
C LEU A 5 -5.46 0.58 -15.70
N ALA A 6 -5.99 -0.25 -16.60
CA ALA A 6 -6.56 -1.53 -16.18
C ALA A 6 -5.56 -2.39 -15.38
N HIS A 7 -4.25 -2.24 -15.64
CA HIS A 7 -3.17 -2.97 -14.95
C HIS A 7 -2.98 -2.58 -13.49
N VAL A 8 -3.42 -1.38 -13.07
CA VAL A 8 -3.40 -0.98 -11.66
C VAL A 8 -4.64 -1.41 -10.88
N CYS A 9 -5.63 -2.04 -11.52
CA CYS A 9 -6.85 -2.49 -10.86
C CYS A 9 -6.55 -3.67 -9.91
N PRO A 10 -6.69 -3.51 -8.59
CA PRO A 10 -6.37 -4.57 -7.64
C PRO A 10 -7.33 -5.76 -7.77
N VAL A 11 -8.59 -5.53 -8.16
CA VAL A 11 -9.56 -6.61 -8.40
C VAL A 11 -9.14 -7.46 -9.59
N ARG A 12 -8.70 -6.83 -10.69
CA ARG A 12 -8.27 -7.55 -11.89
C ARG A 12 -7.00 -8.34 -11.61
N ALA A 13 -6.02 -7.72 -10.97
CA ALA A 13 -4.78 -8.39 -10.57
C ALA A 13 -5.06 -9.58 -9.63
N LEU A 14 -6.00 -9.43 -8.70
CA LEU A 14 -6.41 -10.51 -7.81
C LEU A 14 -7.11 -11.66 -8.56
N CYS A 15 -8.01 -11.36 -9.48
CA CYS A 15 -8.68 -12.37 -10.30
C CYS A 15 -7.69 -13.15 -11.16
N GLU A 16 -6.73 -12.45 -11.78
CA GLU A 16 -5.66 -13.08 -12.57
C GLU A 16 -4.75 -13.94 -11.69
N TRP A 17 -4.37 -13.44 -10.51
CA TRP A 17 -3.63 -14.21 -9.53
C TRP A 17 -4.35 -15.51 -9.11
N LEU A 18 -5.64 -15.43 -8.79
CA LEU A 18 -6.45 -16.61 -8.43
C LEU A 18 -6.54 -17.60 -9.60
N HIS A 19 -6.68 -17.09 -10.82
CA HIS A 19 -6.70 -17.91 -12.03
C HIS A 19 -5.37 -18.63 -12.27
N VAL A 20 -4.22 -17.97 -12.13
CA VAL A 20 -2.91 -18.59 -12.37
C VAL A 20 -2.49 -19.49 -11.21
N SER A 21 -2.69 -19.04 -9.97
CA SER A 21 -2.26 -19.78 -8.77
C SER A 21 -3.12 -20.99 -8.44
N GLN A 22 -4.34 -21.07 -9.00
CA GLN A 22 -5.32 -22.13 -8.72
C GLN A 22 -5.64 -22.28 -7.22
N ILE A 23 -5.46 -21.22 -6.44
CA ILE A 23 -5.76 -21.20 -5.02
C ILE A 23 -7.28 -21.21 -4.81
N LYS A 24 -7.80 -22.29 -4.22
CA LYS A 24 -9.23 -22.45 -3.93
C LYS A 24 -9.61 -22.18 -2.48
N SER A 25 -8.64 -22.23 -1.57
CA SER A 25 -8.86 -22.06 -0.12
C SER A 25 -7.57 -21.67 0.60
N ARG A 26 -7.73 -21.28 1.88
CA ARG A 26 -6.66 -20.89 2.82
C ARG A 26 -6.01 -19.56 2.42
N TYR A 27 -4.70 -19.43 2.59
CA TYR A 27 -3.98 -18.18 2.34
C TYR A 27 -3.99 -17.80 0.86
N LEU A 28 -4.38 -16.56 0.60
CA LEU A 28 -4.39 -15.94 -0.72
C LEU A 28 -2.97 -15.72 -1.27
N PHE A 29 -2.04 -15.31 -0.41
CA PHE A 29 -0.62 -15.16 -0.73
C PHE A 29 0.17 -16.22 0.04
N ARG A 30 0.71 -17.18 -0.70
CA ARG A 30 1.45 -18.32 -0.17
C ARG A 30 2.94 -18.12 -0.38
N ARG A 31 3.75 -18.81 0.43
CA ARG A 31 5.19 -18.87 0.20
C ARG A 31 5.49 -19.47 -1.18
N PHE A 32 6.54 -18.96 -1.82
CA PHE A 32 7.10 -19.52 -3.05
C PHE A 32 8.11 -20.63 -2.75
N SER A 33 8.06 -21.70 -3.54
CA SER A 33 9.11 -22.71 -3.64
C SER A 33 10.27 -22.19 -4.50
N PRO A 34 11.47 -22.78 -4.39
CA PRO A 34 12.57 -22.49 -5.31
C PRO A 34 12.12 -22.54 -6.77
N GLY A 35 12.54 -21.55 -7.57
CA GLY A 35 12.12 -21.39 -8.97
C GLY A 35 10.74 -20.74 -9.14
N ASP A 36 10.34 -19.85 -8.23
CA ASP A 36 9.12 -19.02 -8.27
C ASP A 36 7.80 -19.79 -8.38
N ARG A 37 7.80 -21.05 -7.97
CA ARG A 37 6.57 -21.86 -7.98
C ARG A 37 5.74 -21.55 -6.75
N VAL A 38 4.48 -21.22 -6.94
CA VAL A 38 3.52 -21.13 -5.81
C VAL A 38 3.40 -22.51 -5.17
N VAL A 39 3.61 -22.58 -3.86
CA VAL A 39 3.44 -23.84 -3.13
C VAL A 39 1.95 -24.20 -3.13
N SER A 40 1.58 -25.24 -3.88
CA SER A 40 0.20 -25.78 -3.90
C SER A 40 -0.20 -26.37 -2.54
N GLU A 41 0.78 -26.94 -1.83
CA GLU A 41 0.62 -27.66 -0.56
C GLU A 41 1.37 -26.96 0.57
N GLY A 42 0.66 -26.11 1.31
CA GLY A 42 1.29 -25.45 2.45
C GLY A 42 0.33 -24.49 3.13
N ASP A 43 0.14 -24.70 4.43
CA ASP A 43 -0.66 -23.85 5.29
C ASP A 43 0.16 -22.66 5.83
N ARG A 44 1.11 -22.16 5.02
CA ARG A 44 2.04 -21.11 5.43
C ARG A 44 1.81 -19.85 4.60
N PRO A 45 1.44 -18.72 5.23
CA PRO A 45 1.33 -17.45 4.53
C PRO A 45 2.70 -17.00 4.01
N LEU A 46 2.68 -16.17 2.96
CA LEU A 46 3.85 -15.38 2.59
C LEU A 46 4.26 -14.52 3.80
N SER A 47 5.53 -14.59 4.21
CA SER A 47 6.02 -13.77 5.31
C SER A 47 6.22 -12.32 4.86
N SER A 48 6.13 -11.38 5.80
CA SER A 48 6.40 -9.96 5.54
C SER A 48 7.82 -9.73 5.00
N ASP A 49 8.80 -10.51 5.46
CA ASP A 49 10.19 -10.40 5.01
C ASP A 49 10.35 -10.87 3.56
N ALA A 50 9.74 -12.00 3.21
CA ALA A 50 9.76 -12.51 1.84
C ALA A 50 9.05 -11.55 0.88
N PHE A 51 7.90 -11.00 1.30
CA PHE A 51 7.22 -9.96 0.53
C PHE A 51 8.13 -8.73 0.33
N LEU A 52 8.79 -8.26 1.39
CA LEU A 52 9.62 -7.06 1.32
C LEU A 52 10.83 -7.27 0.42
N GLU A 53 11.47 -8.44 0.46
CA GLU A 53 12.56 -8.81 -0.45
C GLU A 53 12.10 -8.79 -1.91
N MET A 54 11.00 -9.48 -2.23
CA MET A 54 10.44 -9.51 -3.59
C MET A 54 10.06 -8.10 -4.07
N PHE A 55 9.43 -7.31 -3.21
CA PHE A 55 9.03 -5.95 -3.54
C PHE A 55 10.24 -5.05 -3.84
N ARG A 56 11.32 -5.17 -3.06
CA ARG A 56 12.55 -4.41 -3.31
C ARG A 56 13.24 -4.83 -4.60
N ASN A 57 13.24 -6.12 -4.92
CA ASN A 57 13.75 -6.61 -6.21
C ASN A 57 12.95 -6.02 -7.38
N ASN A 58 11.62 -6.01 -7.29
CA ASN A 58 10.77 -5.38 -8.32
C ASN A 58 11.06 -3.88 -8.48
N LEU A 59 11.37 -3.15 -7.39
CA LEU A 59 11.76 -1.74 -7.47
C LEU A 59 13.09 -1.56 -8.19
N LEU A 60 14.06 -2.44 -7.93
CA LEU A 60 15.34 -2.43 -8.62
C LEU A 60 15.18 -2.69 -10.13
N ASP A 61 14.30 -3.63 -10.51
CA ASP A 61 14.03 -3.95 -11.93
C ASP A 61 13.50 -2.76 -12.73
N ILE A 62 12.82 -1.82 -12.07
CA ILE A 62 12.30 -0.58 -12.67
C ILE A 62 13.18 0.65 -12.36
N GLY A 63 14.36 0.47 -11.77
CA GLY A 63 15.32 1.53 -11.50
C GLY A 63 14.93 2.48 -10.35
N ILE A 64 14.10 2.04 -9.40
CA ILE A 64 13.71 2.80 -8.22
C ILE A 64 14.52 2.35 -7.01
N ASP A 65 15.06 3.30 -6.24
CA ASP A 65 15.75 3.00 -4.97
C ASP A 65 14.79 2.34 -3.96
N PRO A 66 15.06 1.10 -3.52
CA PRO A 66 14.20 0.41 -2.56
C PRO A 66 14.34 0.89 -1.11
N THR A 67 15.40 1.63 -0.78
CA THR A 67 15.76 2.04 0.59
C THR A 67 14.65 2.76 1.36
N PRO A 68 13.91 3.73 0.78
CA PRO A 68 12.83 4.41 1.49
C PRO A 68 11.58 3.54 1.69
N TYR A 69 11.51 2.35 1.09
CA TYR A 69 10.32 1.52 1.13
C TYR A 69 10.44 0.36 2.14
N GLY A 70 9.45 0.26 3.03
CA GLY A 70 9.35 -0.77 4.05
C GLY A 70 7.92 -1.24 4.26
N THR A 71 7.72 -2.25 5.09
CA THR A 71 6.38 -2.78 5.43
C THR A 71 5.50 -1.76 6.14
N HIS A 72 6.10 -0.72 6.74
CA HIS A 72 5.38 0.42 7.33
C HIS A 72 4.66 1.29 6.30
N SER A 73 5.18 1.41 5.07
CA SER A 73 4.57 2.22 4.01
C SER A 73 3.16 1.75 3.65
N PHE A 74 2.88 0.45 3.83
CA PHE A 74 1.58 -0.15 3.53
C PHE A 74 0.52 0.04 4.63
N ARG A 75 0.92 0.51 5.82
CA ARG A 75 -0.01 0.70 6.95
C ARG A 75 -0.91 1.92 6.76
N ARG A 76 -0.51 2.88 5.93
CA ARG A 76 -1.26 4.12 5.68
C ARG A 76 -2.65 3.87 5.10
N GLY A 77 -2.74 3.08 4.02
CA GLY A 77 -4.02 2.79 3.37
C GLY A 77 -5.03 2.13 4.31
N GLY A 78 -4.56 1.19 5.15
CA GLY A 78 -5.36 0.59 6.21
C GLY A 78 -5.83 1.63 7.24
N CYS A 79 -4.93 2.48 7.73
CA CYS A 79 -5.29 3.52 8.70
C CYS A 79 -6.34 4.49 8.16
N GLN A 80 -6.18 4.97 6.92
CA GLN A 80 -7.13 5.88 6.30
C GLN A 80 -8.51 5.22 6.14
N PHE A 81 -8.58 3.97 5.66
CA PHE A 81 -9.84 3.22 5.56
C PHE A 81 -10.53 3.06 6.94
N TYR A 82 -9.78 2.71 7.99
CA TYR A 82 -10.35 2.54 9.32
C TYR A 82 -10.83 3.86 9.94
N VAL A 83 -10.18 4.98 9.65
CA VAL A 83 -10.64 6.32 10.06
C VAL A 83 -11.90 6.73 9.28
N VAL A 84 -11.84 6.71 7.95
CA VAL A 84 -12.85 7.33 7.09
C VAL A 84 -14.10 6.47 6.94
N ASP A 85 -13.94 5.17 6.66
CA ASP A 85 -15.06 4.29 6.33
C ASP A 85 -15.58 3.53 7.55
N ARG A 86 -14.72 3.26 8.54
CA ARG A 86 -15.09 2.52 9.75
C ARG A 86 -15.28 3.41 10.97
N CYS A 87 -14.95 4.71 10.87
CA CYS A 87 -15.04 5.69 11.95
C CYS A 87 -14.35 5.23 13.24
N TRP A 88 -13.22 4.52 13.12
CA TRP A 88 -12.47 4.09 14.30
C TRP A 88 -11.78 5.27 14.96
N ASN A 89 -11.84 5.32 16.29
CA ASN A 89 -11.06 6.29 17.05
C ASN A 89 -9.55 5.94 17.00
N LEU A 90 -8.71 6.94 17.29
CA LEU A 90 -7.26 6.81 17.23
C LEU A 90 -6.72 5.68 18.10
N ARG A 91 -7.32 5.44 19.28
CA ARG A 91 -6.90 4.35 20.18
C ARG A 91 -7.02 2.98 19.51
N LYS A 92 -8.16 2.72 18.87
CA LYS A 92 -8.43 1.46 18.17
C LYS A 92 -7.51 1.26 16.97
N ILE A 93 -7.15 2.36 16.29
CA ILE A 93 -6.18 2.32 15.19
C ILE A 93 -4.77 2.06 15.70
N CYS A 94 -4.34 2.69 16.81
CA CYS A 94 -3.05 2.39 17.44
C CYS A 94 -2.95 0.92 17.85
N GLU A 95 -4.01 0.34 18.40
CA GLU A 95 -4.04 -1.08 18.75
C GLU A 95 -3.91 -1.98 17.52
N TRP A 96 -4.64 -1.71 16.44
CA TRP A 96 -4.50 -2.45 15.18
C TRP A 96 -3.11 -2.29 14.55
N GLY A 97 -2.57 -1.07 14.58
CA GLY A 97 -1.26 -0.73 14.02
C GLY A 97 -0.08 -1.18 14.89
N GLY A 98 -0.32 -1.75 16.08
CA GLY A 98 0.74 -2.12 17.02
C GLY A 98 1.57 -0.94 17.53
N TRP A 99 0.96 0.25 17.61
CA TRP A 99 1.60 1.48 18.09
C TRP A 99 1.34 1.71 19.57
N SER A 100 2.20 2.51 20.21
CA SER A 100 1.99 2.90 21.60
C SER A 100 0.65 3.65 21.74
N ARG A 101 -0.06 3.33 22.83
CA ARG A 101 -1.36 3.92 23.19
C ARG A 101 -1.22 5.31 23.83
N GLU A 102 0.01 5.76 24.06
CA GLU A 102 0.31 7.07 24.60
C GLU A 102 0.06 8.13 23.52
N PHE A 103 -0.78 9.13 23.81
CA PHE A 103 -1.26 10.10 22.82
C PHE A 103 -0.21 11.16 22.41
N SER A 104 1.01 11.10 22.94
CA SER A 104 2.14 11.94 22.51
C SER A 104 2.64 11.58 21.10
N ASN A 105 2.16 10.48 20.53
CA ASN A 105 2.70 9.90 19.31
C ASN A 105 2.13 10.58 18.06
N LEU A 106 2.69 11.73 17.65
CA LEU A 106 2.49 12.34 16.32
C LEU A 106 2.73 11.35 15.16
N THR A 107 3.36 10.21 15.44
CA THR A 107 3.53 9.07 14.53
C THR A 107 2.25 8.66 13.84
N ILE A 108 1.11 8.55 14.54
CA ILE A 108 -0.16 8.13 13.90
C ILE A 108 -0.67 9.18 12.90
N VAL A 109 -0.45 10.46 13.19
CA VAL A 109 -0.86 11.56 12.32
C VAL A 109 -0.22 11.40 10.95
N LYS A 110 1.06 10.99 10.87
CA LYS A 110 1.75 10.72 9.59
C LYS A 110 1.10 9.63 8.72
N TYR A 111 0.28 8.74 9.31
CA TYR A 111 -0.44 7.67 8.61
C TYR A 111 -1.90 8.02 8.32
N ILE A 112 -2.40 9.14 8.84
CA ILE A 112 -3.76 9.62 8.60
C ILE A 112 -3.72 10.84 7.66
N ILE A 113 -2.82 11.77 7.96
CA ILE A 113 -2.63 13.07 7.31
C ILE A 113 -1.18 13.16 6.82
N ASN A 114 -1.00 13.42 5.53
CA ASN A 114 0.29 13.75 4.93
C ASN A 114 0.46 15.26 4.86
N TRP A 115 1.71 15.71 4.87
CA TRP A 115 2.05 17.10 4.62
C TRP A 115 1.55 17.60 3.25
N ASN A 116 1.36 16.68 2.30
CA ASN A 116 0.83 16.98 0.97
C ASN A 116 -0.68 16.76 0.84
N ASP A 117 -1.39 16.35 1.90
CA ASP A 117 -2.85 16.29 1.86
C ASP A 117 -3.36 17.75 1.90
N ASP A 118 -3.86 18.25 0.76
CA ASP A 118 -4.49 19.57 0.71
C ASP A 118 -5.93 19.43 1.22
N PRO A 119 -6.29 20.05 2.36
CA PRO A 119 -7.64 19.94 2.92
C PRO A 119 -8.71 20.56 2.02
N LEU A 120 -8.32 21.35 1.01
CA LEU A 120 -9.21 21.94 0.01
C LEU A 120 -9.42 21.04 -1.20
N ASP A 121 -8.74 19.89 -1.27
CA ASP A 121 -8.92 18.94 -2.35
C ASP A 121 -10.32 18.33 -2.32
N ALA A 122 -11.03 18.46 -3.44
CA ALA A 122 -12.29 17.78 -3.65
C ALA A 122 -12.07 16.25 -3.56
N ARG A 123 -12.99 15.54 -2.89
CA ARG A 123 -12.90 14.10 -2.66
C ARG A 123 -12.79 13.32 -3.98
N GLU A 124 -13.50 13.75 -5.02
CA GLU A 124 -13.42 13.14 -6.36
C GLU A 124 -12.00 13.17 -6.98
N ASP A 125 -11.13 14.07 -6.52
CA ASP A 125 -9.79 14.25 -7.08
C ASP A 125 -8.71 13.41 -6.39
N PHE A 126 -9.01 12.71 -5.30
CA PHE A 126 -8.01 11.94 -4.52
C PHE A 126 -7.28 10.87 -5.33
N LEU A 127 -7.91 10.35 -6.38
CA LEU A 127 -7.35 9.31 -7.26
C LEU A 127 -7.35 9.73 -8.73
N ASN A 128 -7.51 11.02 -9.02
CA ASN A 128 -7.55 11.54 -10.38
C ASN A 128 -6.12 11.67 -10.93
N PRO A 129 -5.67 10.77 -11.83
CA PRO A 129 -4.30 10.82 -12.36
C PRO A 129 -4.07 12.03 -13.27
N ASN A 130 -5.14 12.68 -13.73
CA ASN A 130 -5.09 13.87 -14.57
C ASN A 130 -5.18 15.16 -13.77
N LYS A 131 -5.25 15.07 -12.44
CA LYS A 131 -5.25 16.24 -11.58
C LYS A 131 -3.97 17.04 -11.82
N LYS A 132 -4.13 18.30 -12.19
CA LYS A 132 -2.99 19.21 -12.32
C LYS A 132 -2.43 19.47 -10.92
N LEU A 133 -1.21 19.00 -10.69
CA LEU A 133 -0.47 19.32 -9.49
C LEU A 133 -0.24 20.83 -9.47
N THR A 134 -0.83 21.50 -8.50
CA THR A 134 -0.72 22.97 -8.29
C THR A 134 0.47 23.30 -7.41
N THR A 135 0.89 22.36 -6.57
CA THR A 135 1.95 22.54 -5.57
C THR A 135 3.18 21.72 -5.94
N LYS A 136 4.37 22.34 -5.86
CA LYS A 136 5.65 21.65 -6.07
C LYS A 136 5.96 20.78 -4.85
N CYS A 137 6.37 19.54 -5.08
CA CYS A 137 6.83 18.63 -4.03
C CYS A 137 8.04 19.25 -3.30
N TYR A 138 7.99 19.32 -1.97
CA TYR A 138 9.07 19.90 -1.17
C TYR A 138 10.36 19.04 -1.22
N GLN A 139 10.22 17.73 -1.40
CA GLN A 139 11.35 16.78 -1.42
C GLN A 139 12.18 16.90 -2.71
N CYS A 140 11.53 17.11 -3.87
CA CYS A 140 12.22 17.10 -5.17
C CYS A 140 12.06 18.38 -6.00
N GLY A 141 11.25 19.34 -5.54
CA GLY A 141 11.01 20.63 -6.21
C GLY A 141 10.19 20.56 -7.50
N ARG A 142 9.71 19.37 -7.90
CA ARG A 142 8.94 19.15 -9.14
C ARG A 142 7.44 19.11 -8.87
N LEU A 143 6.65 19.37 -9.90
CA LEU A 143 5.23 18.99 -9.94
C LEU A 143 5.16 17.47 -10.16
N CYS A 144 5.35 16.69 -9.10
CA CYS A 144 5.27 15.22 -9.12
C CYS A 144 4.16 14.69 -8.20
N THR A 145 3.68 13.49 -8.52
CA THR A 145 2.82 12.66 -7.66
C THR A 145 3.59 11.98 -6.53
N CYS A 146 4.88 12.26 -6.38
CA CYS A 146 5.70 11.83 -5.25
C CYS A 146 5.37 12.59 -3.95
N SER A 147 4.14 13.12 -3.88
CA SER A 147 3.54 13.93 -2.85
C SER A 147 2.45 13.12 -2.16
#